data_AF-A0A3C1DCU0-F1
#
_entry.id   AF-A0A3C1DCU0-F1
#
_cell.length_a   1.000
_cell.length_b   1.000
_cell.length_c   1.000
_cell.angle_alpha   90.00
_cell.angle_beta   90.00
_cell.angle_gamma   90.00
#
_symmetry.space_group_name_H-M   'P 1'
#
loop_
_entity.id
_entity.type
_entity.pdbx_description
1 polymer ?
#
loop_
_entity_poly.entity_id
_entity_poly.type
_entity_poly.pdbx_seq_one_letter_code
_entity_poly.pdbx_strand_id
1 'polypeptide(L)' 'MSIEKTSWGKGFAAEGLRAILQYLTCEEKTTAIVAWCASDNIGSQRALEKAGICSRTAALIGRSSSALRMR' A
#
# COMPACT_ATOMS: atom_id res chain seq x y z
N MET A 1 -10.76 11.34 8.28
CA MET A 1 -10.38 10.86 6.93
C MET A 1 -9.17 11.64 6.46
N SER A 2 -8.23 11.01 5.76
CA SER A 2 -6.92 11.60 5.43
C SER A 2 -6.91 12.52 4.21
N ILE A 3 -8.00 12.57 3.43
CA ILE A 3 -8.17 13.43 2.25
C ILE A 3 -9.46 14.24 2.39
N GLU A 4 -9.36 15.55 2.14
CA GLU A 4 -10.50 16.48 2.13
C GLU A 4 -11.60 16.01 1.17
N LYS A 5 -12.87 16.10 1.58
CA LYS A 5 -14.00 15.51 0.83
C LYS A 5 -14.14 16.07 -0.59
N THR A 6 -13.93 17.36 -0.75
CA THR A 6 -13.99 18.07 -2.06
C THR A 6 -12.87 17.66 -3.02
N SER A 7 -11.88 16.92 -2.52
CA SER A 7 -10.72 16.44 -3.27
C SER A 7 -10.84 14.97 -3.67
N TRP A 8 -11.94 14.31 -3.33
CA TRP A 8 -12.16 12.90 -3.69
C TRP A 8 -12.42 12.72 -5.17
N GLY A 9 -12.11 11.52 -5.68
CA GLY A 9 -12.27 11.18 -7.10
C GLY A 9 -11.23 11.81 -8.04
N LYS A 10 -10.42 12.77 -7.56
CA LYS A 10 -9.42 13.50 -8.37
C LYS A 10 -8.06 12.82 -8.48
N GLY A 11 -7.84 11.72 -7.76
CA GLY A 11 -6.61 10.93 -7.87
C GLY A 11 -5.48 11.30 -6.89
N PHE A 12 -5.60 12.39 -6.14
CA PHE A 12 -4.56 12.89 -5.23
C PHE A 12 -4.03 11.85 -4.23
N ALA A 13 -4.89 10.98 -3.70
CA ALA A 13 -4.47 9.93 -2.76
C ALA A 13 -3.49 8.94 -3.41
N ALA A 14 -3.75 8.53 -4.65
CA ALA A 14 -2.89 7.59 -5.38
C ALA A 14 -1.58 8.27 -5.82
N GLU A 15 -1.65 9.54 -6.21
CA GLU A 15 -0.48 10.34 -6.57
C GLU A 15 0.46 10.53 -5.37
N GLY A 16 -0.08 10.98 -4.22
CA GLY A 16 0.71 11.12 -3.00
C GLY A 16 1.31 9.78 -2.54
N LEU A 17 0.55 8.70 -2.64
CA LEU A 17 1.05 7.37 -2.30
C LEU A 17 2.20 6.93 -3.21
N ARG A 18 2.14 7.18 -4.53
CA ARG A 18 3.25 6.86 -5.44
C ARG A 18 4.52 7.64 -5.10
N ALA A 19 4.40 8.92 -4.76
CA ALA A 19 5.55 9.73 -4.34
C ALA A 19 6.21 9.16 -3.08
N ILE A 20 5.40 8.77 -2.09
CA ILE A 20 5.91 8.12 -0.86
C ILE A 20 6.58 6.79 -1.18
N LEU A 21 5.96 5.94 -2.01
CA LEU A 21 6.54 4.66 -2.42
C LEU A 21 7.86 4.85 -3.16
N GLN A 22 7.94 5.84 -4.06
CA GLN A 22 9.17 6.16 -4.77
C GLN A 22 10.27 6.59 -3.81
N TYR A 23 9.99 7.49 -2.88
CA TYR A 23 10.95 7.90 -1.85
C TYR A 23 11.44 6.71 -1.02
N LEU A 24 10.51 5.92 -0.48
CA LEU A 24 10.86 4.78 0.38
C LEU A 24 11.68 3.72 -0.35
N THR A 25 11.37 3.45 -1.62
CA THR A 25 12.05 2.39 -2.39
C THR A 25 13.36 2.86 -3.03
N CYS A 26 13.41 4.10 -3.53
CA CYS A 26 14.57 4.62 -4.25
C CYS A 26 15.61 5.28 -3.33
N GLU A 27 15.15 6.06 -2.34
CA GLU A 27 16.04 6.86 -1.48
C GLU A 27 16.36 6.11 -0.19
N GLU A 28 15.33 5.69 0.54
CA GLU A 28 15.49 4.95 1.80
C GLU A 28 15.85 3.47 1.60
N LYS A 29 15.77 2.97 0.36
CA LYS A 29 16.07 1.57 -0.01
C LYS A 29 15.27 0.56 0.82
N THR A 30 14.04 0.91 1.17
CA THR A 30 13.12 0.06 1.91
C THR A 30 12.79 -1.18 1.07
N THR A 31 13.02 -2.36 1.63
CA THR A 31 12.89 -3.64 0.93
C THR A 31 11.46 -4.19 0.89
N ALA A 32 10.61 -3.77 1.82
CA ALA A 32 9.23 -4.21 1.91
C ALA A 32 8.32 -3.11 2.47
N ILE A 33 7.18 -2.90 1.81
CA ILE A 33 6.15 -1.95 2.23
C ILE A 33 4.85 -2.72 2.37
N VAL A 34 4.22 -2.61 3.55
CA VAL A 34 2.94 -3.24 3.84
C VAL A 34 1.93 -2.14 4.12
N ALA A 35 0.79 -2.20 3.44
CA ALA A 35 -0.31 -1.28 3.64
C ALA A 35 -1.59 -2.04 3.96
N TRP A 36 -2.38 -1.49 4.88
CA TRP A 36 -3.66 -2.04 5.32
C TRP A 36 -4.75 -0.99 5.18
N CYS A 37 -5.96 -1.44 4.88
CA CYS A 37 -7.16 -0.63 4.95
C CYS A 37 -8.34 -1.49 5.42
N ALA A 38 -9.38 -0.85 5.94
CA ALA A 38 -10.61 -1.55 6.29
C ALA A 38 -11.28 -2.15 5.03
N SER A 39 -11.88 -3.32 5.17
CA SER A 39 -12.50 -4.09 4.07
C SER A 39 -13.68 -3.38 3.42
N ASP A 40 -14.31 -2.43 4.10
CA ASP A 40 -15.39 -1.58 3.61
C ASP A 40 -14.90 -0.20 3.12
N ASN A 41 -13.62 0.13 3.32
CA ASN A 41 -13.04 1.38 2.85
C ASN A 41 -12.60 1.29 1.37
N ILE A 42 -13.60 1.33 0.49
CA ILE A 42 -13.44 1.26 -0.97
C ILE A 42 -12.47 2.34 -1.47
N GLY A 43 -12.52 3.55 -0.91
CA GLY A 43 -11.67 4.67 -1.31
C GLY A 43 -10.18 4.38 -1.12
N SER A 44 -9.81 3.87 0.07
CA SER A 44 -8.43 3.47 0.36
C SER A 44 -8.01 2.26 -0.45
N GLN A 45 -8.87 1.25 -0.63
CA GLN A 45 -8.57 0.08 -1.47
C GLN A 45 -8.20 0.51 -2.89
N ARG A 46 -9.02 1.36 -3.51
CA ARG A 46 -8.75 1.88 -4.87
C ARG A 46 -7.50 2.74 -4.93
N ALA A 47 -7.19 3.52 -3.90
CA ALA A 47 -5.97 4.32 -3.86
C ALA A 47 -4.72 3.43 -3.81
N LEU A 48 -4.74 2.37 -2.98
CA LEU A 48 -3.66 1.37 -2.89
C LEU A 48 -3.45 0.66 -4.23
N GLU A 49 -4.53 0.14 -4.84
CA GLU A 49 -4.49 -0.50 -6.15
C GLU A 49 -3.88 0.41 -7.23
N LYS A 50 -4.34 1.67 -7.29
CA LYS A 50 -3.85 2.65 -8.28
C LYS A 50 -2.38 3.03 -8.04
N ALA A 51 -1.89 2.95 -6.81
CA ALA A 51 -0.49 3.18 -6.51
C ALA A 51 0.40 1.97 -6.80
N GLY A 52 -0.16 0.84 -7.28
CA GLY A 52 0.58 -0.38 -7.62
C GLY A 52 0.70 -1.37 -6.45
N ILE A 53 0.00 -1.14 -5.34
CA ILE A 53 -0.06 -2.08 -4.23
C ILE A 53 -1.19 -3.07 -4.52
N CYS A 54 -0.83 -4.32 -4.83
CA CYS A 54 -1.81 -5.39 -5.03
C CYS A 54 -2.41 -5.82 -3.70
N SER A 55 -3.74 -5.82 -3.61
CA SER A 55 -4.45 -6.41 -2.47
C SER A 55 -4.17 -7.91 -2.44
N ARG A 56 -3.36 -8.36 -1.48
CA ARG A 56 -3.31 -9.77 -1.11
C ARG A 56 -4.28 -9.98 0.02
N THR A 57 -5.39 -10.65 -0.26
CA THR A 57 -6.21 -11.24 0.80
C THR A 57 -5.30 -12.17 1.59
N ALA A 58 -5.09 -11.88 2.87
CA ALA A 58 -4.39 -12.77 3.78
C ALA A 58 -5.22 -14.05 3.98
N ALA A 59 -5.15 -14.98 3.04
CA ALA A 59 -5.39 -16.38 3.35
C ALA A 59 -4.24 -16.82 4.26
N LEU A 60 -4.47 -16.75 5.58
CA LEU A 60 -3.64 -17.35 6.63
C LEU A 60 -2.18 -16.86 6.69
N ILE A 61 -1.93 -15.65 7.22
CA ILE A 61 -0.66 -15.39 7.93
C ILE A 61 -0.77 -15.85 9.37
N GLY A 62 -0.79 -17.17 9.51
CA GLY A 62 -0.53 -17.88 10.74
C GLY A 62 0.33 -19.09 10.42
N ARG A 63 1.66 -18.90 10.34
CA ARG A 63 2.71 -19.81 10.86
C ARG A 63 4.13 -19.34 10.48
N SER A 64 4.91 -19.16 11.54
CA SER A 64 6.35 -19.38 11.72
C SER A 64 7.37 -18.71 10.79
N SER A 65 8.28 -18.00 11.45
CA SER A 65 9.65 -17.70 11.02
C SER A 65 10.33 -18.89 10.35
N SER A 66 10.83 -18.68 9.13
CA SER A 66 12.05 -19.30 8.62
C SER A 66 12.50 -18.52 7.38
N ALA A 67 13.67 -17.90 7.50
CA ALA A 67 14.35 -17.14 6.47
C ALA A 67 14.49 -17.93 5.16
N LEU A 68 14.00 -17.36 4.05
CA LEU A 68 14.31 -17.84 2.71
C LEU A 68 15.53 -17.08 2.18
N ARG A 69 16.71 -17.68 2.39
CA ARG A 69 17.95 -17.35 1.66
C ARG A 69 17.70 -17.54 0.17
N MET A 70 17.95 -16.51 -0.64
CA MET A 70 18.17 -16.68 -2.09
C MET A 70 19.67 -16.86 -2.33
N ARG A 71 19.99 -17.88 -3.14
CA ARG A 71 21.31 -18.11 -3.73
C ARG A 71 21.60 -17.06 -4.80
#